data_AF-V4J300-F1
#
_entry.id   AF-V4J300-F1
#
_cell.length_a   1.000
_cell.length_b   1.000
_cell.length_c   1.000
_cell.angle_alpha   90.00
_cell.angle_beta   90.00
_cell.angle_gamma   90.00
#
_symmetry.space_group_name_H-M   'P 1'
#
loop_
_entity.id
_entity.type
_entity.pdbx_description
1 polymer ?
#
loop_
_entity_poly.entity_id
_entity_poly.type
_entity_poly.pdbx_seq_one_letter_code
_entity_poly.pdbx_strand_id
1 'polypeptide(L)'
;MDIPAQVIGTGPTVRCSAMPEMFESLIYSARDELVITTPYYVPDEAMQAALCAAARRGTNTSIIFPARNDSWIVAAASRSYYSDLLTAGVHIFEYLGGLLHTKSLTLDGAITLIGSANMDRRSFELNYENNILFYDPALTAAMRQRQQHYIDCSVEVKQQQVEAWSWRRRLWNNSVAMFGPVL
;
A
#
# COMPACT_ATOMS: atom_id res chain seq x y z
N MET A 1 -19.64 17.93 15.07
CA MET A 1 -20.24 16.76 14.39
C MET A 1 -19.39 15.57 14.75
N ASP A 2 -20.03 14.46 15.06
CA ASP A 2 -19.34 13.22 15.40
C ASP A 2 -18.93 12.49 14.12
N ILE A 3 -17.70 12.00 14.07
CA ILE A 3 -17.18 11.21 12.95
C ILE A 3 -17.24 9.74 13.36
N PRO A 4 -18.01 8.89 12.68
CA PRO A 4 -17.96 7.45 12.89
C PRO A 4 -16.53 6.94 12.65
N ALA A 5 -15.94 6.35 13.68
CA ALA A 5 -14.60 5.82 13.63
C ALA A 5 -14.52 4.47 14.35
N GLN A 6 -13.73 3.56 13.81
CA GLN A 6 -13.39 2.28 14.43
C GLN A 6 -11.89 2.22 14.66
N VAL A 7 -11.49 1.85 15.88
CA VAL A 7 -10.10 1.62 16.23
C VAL A 7 -9.82 0.12 16.14
N ILE A 8 -8.78 -0.25 15.40
CA ILE A 8 -8.31 -1.61 15.23
C ILE A 8 -6.88 -1.70 15.78
N GLY A 9 -6.76 -2.34 16.95
CA GLY A 9 -5.47 -2.70 17.52
C GLY A 9 -5.14 -4.16 17.22
N THR A 10 -3.91 -4.42 16.76
CA THR A 10 -3.42 -5.78 16.49
C THR A 10 -2.05 -6.01 17.10
N GLY A 11 -1.66 -7.28 17.18
CA GLY A 11 -0.36 -7.68 17.67
C GLY A 11 -0.24 -9.20 17.76
N PRO A 12 0.95 -9.73 18.06
CA PRO A 12 1.21 -11.17 18.13
C PRO A 12 0.42 -11.89 19.24
N THR A 13 -0.17 -11.13 20.17
CA THR A 13 -1.03 -11.63 21.26
C THR A 13 -2.52 -11.55 20.94
N VAL A 14 -2.88 -11.00 19.77
CA VAL A 14 -4.24 -10.85 19.25
C VAL A 14 -4.38 -11.74 18.00
N ARG A 15 -5.59 -11.92 17.45
CA ARG A 15 -5.81 -12.70 16.22
C ARG A 15 -4.91 -12.19 15.08
N CYS A 16 -3.91 -12.99 14.71
CA CYS A 16 -2.82 -12.63 13.79
C CYS A 16 -3.30 -12.11 12.42
N SER A 17 -4.46 -12.57 11.94
CA SER A 17 -4.97 -12.20 10.61
C SER A 17 -5.81 -10.93 10.58
N ALA A 18 -6.05 -10.24 11.70
CA ALA A 18 -7.00 -9.12 11.74
C ALA A 18 -6.60 -7.93 10.86
N MET A 19 -5.31 -7.58 10.76
CA MET A 19 -4.86 -6.50 9.86
C MET A 19 -4.93 -6.86 8.37
N PRO A 20 -4.32 -7.96 7.90
CA PRO A 20 -4.39 -8.30 6.48
C PRO A 20 -5.85 -8.49 6.02
N GLU A 21 -6.70 -9.17 6.81
CA GLU A 21 -8.13 -9.34 6.48
C GLU A 21 -8.87 -8.00 6.39
N MET A 22 -8.52 -7.01 7.23
CA MET A 22 -9.12 -5.68 7.17
C MET A 22 -8.71 -4.93 5.90
N PHE A 23 -7.41 -4.88 5.59
CA PHE A 23 -6.93 -4.26 4.35
C PHE A 23 -7.56 -4.93 3.12
N GLU A 24 -7.55 -6.27 3.07
CA GLU A 24 -8.17 -7.05 2.00
C GLU A 24 -9.66 -6.71 1.87
N SER A 25 -10.40 -6.68 2.97
CA SER A 25 -11.83 -6.34 2.97
C SER A 25 -12.08 -4.95 2.39
N LEU A 26 -11.26 -3.96 2.77
CA LEU A 26 -11.35 -2.60 2.23
C LEU A 26 -11.06 -2.58 0.73
N ILE A 27 -9.98 -3.25 0.29
CA ILE A 27 -9.57 -3.32 -1.12
C ILE A 27 -10.63 -4.06 -1.98
N TYR A 28 -11.23 -5.12 -1.46
CA TYR A 28 -12.32 -5.82 -2.13
C TYR A 28 -13.61 -4.99 -2.19
N SER A 29 -13.85 -4.12 -1.20
CA SER A 29 -15.05 -3.28 -1.17
C SER A 29 -14.99 -2.04 -2.07
N ALA A 30 -13.79 -1.58 -2.43
CA ALA A 30 -13.59 -0.40 -3.27
C ALA A 30 -14.25 -0.57 -4.66
N ARG A 31 -14.97 0.48 -5.10
CA ARG A 31 -15.75 0.49 -6.34
C ARG A 31 -15.19 1.45 -7.38
N ASP A 32 -14.97 2.70 -7.00
CA ASP A 32 -14.66 3.80 -7.89
C ASP A 32 -13.19 4.21 -7.82
N GLU A 33 -12.67 4.46 -6.62
CA GLU A 33 -11.27 4.89 -6.40
C GLU A 33 -10.68 4.22 -5.15
N LEU A 34 -9.43 3.77 -5.26
CA LEU A 34 -8.62 3.28 -4.16
C LEU A 34 -7.24 3.95 -4.21
N VAL A 35 -6.88 4.72 -3.18
CA VAL A 35 -5.55 5.36 -3.10
C VAL A 35 -4.85 4.97 -1.81
N ILE A 36 -3.66 4.39 -1.97
CA ILE A 36 -2.84 3.89 -0.86
C ILE A 36 -1.53 4.67 -0.81
N THR A 37 -1.09 4.98 0.40
CA THR A 37 0.26 5.49 0.68
C THR A 37 0.90 4.59 1.72
N THR A 38 2.06 4.02 1.41
CA THR A 38 2.79 3.16 2.36
C THR A 38 4.30 3.25 2.11
N PRO A 39 5.15 3.34 3.15
CA PRO A 39 6.60 3.29 2.97
C PRO A 39 7.11 1.88 2.67
N TYR A 40 6.43 0.84 3.16
CA TYR A 40 6.89 -0.54 3.06
C TYR A 40 5.79 -1.40 2.45
N TYR A 41 6.18 -2.16 1.43
CA TYR A 41 5.28 -3.01 0.66
C TYR A 41 5.94 -4.35 0.38
N VAL A 42 5.64 -5.32 1.23
CA VAL A 42 6.07 -6.72 1.09
C VAL A 42 4.84 -7.58 1.42
N PRO A 43 3.79 -7.49 0.59
CA PRO A 43 2.50 -8.09 0.87
C PRO A 43 2.61 -9.61 0.93
N ASP A 44 1.65 -10.25 1.60
CA ASP A 44 1.36 -11.65 1.34
C ASP A 44 0.62 -11.82 0.01
N GLU A 45 0.38 -13.08 -0.37
CA GLU A 45 -0.23 -13.41 -1.65
C GLU A 45 -1.68 -12.91 -1.74
N ALA A 46 -2.43 -12.96 -0.64
CA ALA A 46 -3.82 -12.54 -0.58
C ALA A 46 -3.96 -11.02 -0.80
N MET A 47 -3.11 -10.22 -0.14
CA MET A 47 -3.07 -8.77 -0.31
C MET A 47 -2.66 -8.35 -1.72
N GLN A 48 -1.62 -8.97 -2.28
CA GLN A 48 -1.20 -8.73 -3.66
C GLN A 48 -2.34 -9.05 -4.64
N ALA A 49 -3.00 -10.20 -4.46
CA ALA A 49 -4.11 -10.62 -5.30
C ALA A 49 -5.31 -9.66 -5.19
N ALA A 50 -5.62 -9.17 -3.99
CA ALA A 50 -6.71 -8.23 -3.74
C ALA A 50 -6.49 -6.90 -4.51
N LEU A 51 -5.28 -6.35 -4.47
CA LEU A 51 -4.94 -5.11 -5.19
C LEU A 51 -5.03 -5.30 -6.71
N CYS A 52 -4.46 -6.39 -7.22
CA CYS A 52 -4.56 -6.73 -8.64
C CYS A 52 -6.01 -7.00 -9.07
N ALA A 53 -6.85 -7.56 -8.18
CA ALA A 53 -8.26 -7.77 -8.46
C ALA A 53 -9.03 -6.44 -8.49
N ALA A 54 -8.75 -5.50 -7.59
CA ALA A 54 -9.39 -4.18 -7.58
C ALA A 54 -9.17 -3.43 -8.89
N ALA A 55 -7.91 -3.32 -9.34
CA ALA A 55 -7.59 -2.67 -10.61
C ALA A 55 -8.24 -3.37 -11.81
N ARG A 56 -8.20 -4.72 -11.86
CA ARG A 56 -8.84 -5.49 -12.96
C ARG A 56 -10.36 -5.36 -13.00
N ARG A 57 -11.03 -5.06 -11.88
CA ARG A 57 -12.47 -4.77 -11.84
C ARG A 57 -12.81 -3.37 -12.37
N GLY A 58 -11.80 -2.53 -12.64
CA GLY A 58 -11.97 -1.17 -13.15
C GLY A 58 -11.94 -0.08 -12.07
N THR A 59 -11.64 -0.42 -10.81
CA THR A 59 -11.44 0.58 -9.75
C THR A 59 -10.16 1.37 -10.02
N ASN A 60 -10.23 2.71 -10.00
CA ASN A 60 -9.06 3.56 -10.17
C ASN A 60 -8.12 3.39 -8.98
N THR A 61 -7.10 2.55 -9.14
CA THR A 61 -6.25 2.09 -8.04
C THR A 61 -4.87 2.71 -8.16
N SER A 62 -4.47 3.48 -7.15
CA SER A 62 -3.18 4.15 -7.08
C SER A 62 -2.42 3.80 -5.80
N ILE A 63 -1.13 3.52 -5.92
CA ILE A 63 -0.24 3.30 -4.77
C ILE A 63 0.94 4.25 -4.84
N ILE A 64 1.16 4.96 -3.74
CA ILE A 64 2.25 5.93 -3.56
C ILE A 64 3.29 5.30 -2.63
N PHE A 65 4.50 5.13 -3.16
CA PHE A 65 5.67 4.66 -2.44
C PHE A 65 6.72 5.76 -2.34
N PRO A 66 7.61 5.75 -1.33
CA PRO A 66 8.78 6.61 -1.35
C PRO A 66 9.77 6.15 -2.44
N ALA A 67 10.27 7.07 -3.27
CA ALA A 67 11.36 6.76 -4.21
C ALA A 67 12.64 6.34 -3.45
N ARG A 68 12.87 6.97 -2.28
CA ARG A 68 13.96 6.70 -1.35
C ARG A 68 13.41 6.18 -0.04
N ASN A 69 13.72 4.93 0.26
CA ASN A 69 13.40 4.29 1.53
C ASN A 69 14.61 4.30 2.46
N ASP A 70 14.38 4.25 3.77
CA ASP A 70 15.45 4.09 4.76
C ASP A 70 16.10 2.69 4.71
N SER A 71 15.34 1.69 4.26
CA SER A 71 15.82 0.34 3.96
C SER A 71 15.84 0.07 2.45
N TRP A 72 17.06 -0.01 1.88
CA TRP A 72 17.25 -0.39 0.48
C TRP A 72 16.73 -1.80 0.18
N ILE A 73 16.71 -2.68 1.19
CA ILE A 73 16.22 -4.06 1.07
C ILE A 73 14.70 -4.06 0.86
N VAL A 74 13.96 -3.31 1.69
CA VAL A 74 12.51 -3.19 1.52
C VAL A 74 12.17 -2.49 0.20
N ALA A 75 13.00 -1.52 -0.22
CA ALA A 75 12.84 -0.85 -1.50
C ALA A 75 13.06 -1.80 -2.71
N ALA A 76 13.92 -2.81 -2.58
CA ALA A 76 14.12 -3.84 -3.60
C ALA A 76 12.98 -4.87 -3.59
N ALA A 77 12.55 -5.31 -2.39
CA ALA A 77 11.41 -6.21 -2.22
C ALA A 77 10.13 -5.61 -2.80
N SER A 78 9.80 -4.36 -2.46
CA SER A 78 8.61 -3.66 -2.97
C SER A 78 8.57 -3.63 -4.49
N ARG A 79 9.72 -3.36 -5.12
CA ARG A 79 9.85 -3.28 -6.58
C ARG A 79 9.71 -4.64 -7.28
N SER A 80 9.86 -5.76 -6.57
CA SER A 80 9.58 -7.09 -7.16
C SER A 80 8.10 -7.27 -7.54
N TYR A 81 7.19 -6.61 -6.82
CA TYR A 81 5.74 -6.71 -7.02
C TYR A 81 5.19 -5.72 -8.06
N TYR A 82 5.99 -4.74 -8.50
CA TYR A 82 5.53 -3.68 -9.39
C TYR A 82 5.03 -4.21 -10.74
N SER A 83 5.67 -5.24 -11.27
CA SER A 83 5.31 -5.81 -12.58
C SER A 83 3.85 -6.27 -12.60
N ASP A 84 3.44 -7.01 -11.57
CA ASP A 84 2.09 -7.59 -11.49
C ASP A 84 1.04 -6.50 -11.23
N LEU A 85 1.35 -5.54 -10.36
CA LEU A 85 0.49 -4.38 -10.09
C LEU A 85 0.24 -3.56 -11.35
N LEU A 86 1.32 -3.18 -12.07
CA LEU A 86 1.23 -2.41 -13.31
C LEU A 86 0.47 -3.17 -14.40
N THR A 87 0.71 -4.48 -14.53
CA THR A 87 0.00 -5.35 -15.48
C THR A 87 -1.49 -5.43 -15.15
N ALA A 88 -1.86 -5.41 -13.87
CA ALA A 88 -3.25 -5.41 -13.43
C ALA A 88 -3.96 -4.06 -13.62
N GLY A 89 -3.22 -2.98 -13.93
CA GLY A 89 -3.76 -1.63 -14.11
C GLY A 89 -3.62 -0.71 -12.89
N VAL A 90 -2.83 -1.09 -11.88
CA VAL A 90 -2.53 -0.21 -10.73
C VAL A 90 -1.56 0.89 -11.16
N HIS A 91 -1.87 2.14 -10.82
CA HIS A 91 -0.96 3.26 -10.99
C HIS A 91 0.03 3.33 -9.83
N ILE A 92 1.32 3.33 -10.13
CA ILE A 92 2.38 3.39 -9.12
C ILE A 92 3.08 4.74 -9.19
N PHE A 93 3.19 5.42 -8.06
CA PHE A 93 3.88 6.71 -7.92
C PHE A 93 5.02 6.60 -6.92
N GLU A 94 6.24 7.00 -7.32
CA GLU A 94 7.40 7.10 -6.43
C GLU A 94 7.63 8.57 -6.00
N TYR A 95 7.33 8.88 -4.75
CA TYR A 95 7.46 10.22 -4.16
C TYR A 95 8.91 10.64 -3.98
N LEU A 96 9.23 11.86 -4.45
CA LEU A 96 10.60 12.38 -4.48
C LEU A 96 10.95 13.32 -3.32
N GLY A 97 9.95 13.83 -2.60
CA GLY A 97 10.13 14.88 -1.57
C GLY A 97 10.72 14.40 -0.23
N GLY A 98 11.50 13.31 -0.22
CA GLY A 98 12.14 12.76 0.97
C GLY A 98 11.46 11.52 1.54
N LEU A 99 11.61 11.32 2.86
CA LEU A 99 11.04 10.16 3.58
C LEU A 99 9.52 10.30 3.70
N LEU A 100 8.78 9.56 2.89
CA LEU A 100 7.33 9.43 3.01
C LEU A 100 7.00 8.22 3.88
N HIS A 101 6.56 8.45 5.12
CA HIS A 101 6.28 7.39 6.09
C HIS A 101 4.79 7.24 6.45
N THR A 102 3.92 7.99 5.77
CA THR A 102 2.46 7.90 5.89
C THR A 102 1.99 6.49 5.58
N LYS A 103 1.15 5.91 6.44
CA LYS A 103 0.36 4.71 6.13
C LYS A 103 -1.11 5.10 6.09
N SER A 104 -1.66 5.11 4.89
CA SER A 104 -3.04 5.51 4.69
C SER A 104 -3.67 4.86 3.48
N LEU A 105 -4.97 4.68 3.55
CA LEU A 105 -5.81 4.21 2.46
C LEU A 105 -7.07 5.06 2.42
N THR A 106 -7.45 5.55 1.25
CA THR A 106 -8.76 6.17 1.02
C THR A 106 -9.50 5.37 -0.04
N LEU A 107 -10.81 5.19 0.13
CA LEU A 107 -11.65 4.51 -0.85
C LEU A 107 -12.96 5.27 -1.06
N ASP A 108 -13.37 5.34 -2.33
CA ASP A 108 -14.65 5.84 -2.84
C ASP A 108 -15.09 7.21 -2.26
N GLY A 109 -14.11 8.07 -1.90
CA GLY A 109 -14.37 9.40 -1.35
C GLY A 109 -15.07 9.43 0.02
N ALA A 110 -15.26 8.29 0.68
CA ALA A 110 -16.06 8.19 1.91
C ALA A 110 -15.32 7.56 3.10
N ILE A 111 -14.36 6.67 2.84
CA ILE A 111 -13.65 5.93 3.88
C ILE A 111 -12.17 6.28 3.86
N THR A 112 -11.61 6.46 5.06
CA THR A 112 -10.18 6.68 5.27
C THR A 112 -9.68 5.76 6.37
N LEU A 113 -8.61 5.01 6.09
CA LEU A 113 -7.83 4.28 7.07
C LEU A 113 -6.51 5.01 7.28
N ILE A 114 -6.17 5.29 8.54
CA ILE A 114 -4.86 5.85 8.94
C ILE A 114 -4.35 5.02 10.11
N GLY A 115 -3.06 4.69 10.12
CA GLY A 115 -2.49 4.00 11.26
C GLY A 115 -1.00 3.77 11.16
N SER A 116 -0.53 2.80 11.95
CA SER A 116 0.88 2.43 12.02
C SER A 116 1.23 1.24 11.11
N ALA A 117 0.24 0.43 10.71
CA ALA A 117 0.50 -0.78 9.94
C ALA A 117 0.94 -0.48 8.52
N ASN A 118 2.04 -1.08 8.11
CA ASN A 118 2.44 -1.16 6.71
C ASN A 118 1.78 -2.36 6.03
N MET A 119 1.96 -2.46 4.71
CA MET A 119 1.51 -3.61 3.93
C MET A 119 2.65 -4.62 3.79
N ASP A 120 3.13 -5.11 4.93
CA ASP A 120 4.19 -6.12 5.01
C ASP A 120 3.90 -7.18 6.08
N ARG A 121 4.54 -8.34 5.94
CA ARG A 121 4.32 -9.49 6.84
C ARG A 121 4.67 -9.20 8.29
N ARG A 122 5.63 -8.31 8.57
CA ARG A 122 6.00 -7.97 9.96
C ARG A 122 4.93 -7.14 10.64
N SER A 123 4.38 -6.15 9.96
CA SER A 123 3.23 -5.39 10.45
C SER A 123 2.02 -6.29 10.69
N PHE A 124 1.87 -7.37 9.92
CA PHE A 124 0.77 -8.32 10.11
C PHE A 124 1.00 -9.32 11.25
N GLU A 125 2.21 -9.86 11.38
CA GLU A 125 2.46 -11.01 12.26
C GLU A 125 3.20 -10.68 13.56
N LEU A 126 4.03 -9.63 13.58
CA LEU A 126 5.02 -9.41 14.64
C LEU A 126 4.85 -8.10 15.40
N ASN A 127 4.35 -7.05 14.74
CA ASN A 127 4.25 -5.72 15.35
C ASN A 127 2.92 -5.52 16.07
N TYR A 128 2.96 -4.70 17.12
CA TYR A 128 1.74 -4.10 17.66
C TYR A 128 1.37 -2.90 16.79
N GLU A 129 0.21 -2.96 16.16
CA GLU A 129 -0.26 -1.92 15.25
C GLU A 129 -1.57 -1.31 15.76
N ASN A 130 -1.78 -0.04 15.45
CA ASN A 130 -3.03 0.65 15.73
C ASN A 130 -3.46 1.44 14.49
N ASN A 131 -4.69 1.18 14.05
CA ASN A 131 -5.26 1.79 12.86
C ASN A 131 -6.65 2.29 13.18
N ILE A 132 -7.04 3.40 12.55
CA ILE A 132 -8.34 4.01 12.73
C ILE A 132 -9.00 4.10 11.36
N LEU A 133 -10.16 3.48 11.24
CA LEU A 133 -11.03 3.53 10.08
C LEU A 133 -12.09 4.59 10.30
N PHE A 134 -12.13 5.60 9.45
CA PHE A 134 -13.09 6.69 9.47
C PHE A 134 -14.08 6.53 8.33
N TYR A 135 -15.37 6.77 8.61
CA TYR A 135 -16.41 6.92 7.59
C TYR A 135 -16.90 8.36 7.61
N ASP A 136 -16.24 9.22 6.81
CA ASP A 136 -16.58 10.63 6.69
C ASP A 136 -16.04 11.20 5.36
N PRO A 137 -16.90 11.71 4.47
CA PRO A 137 -16.47 12.27 3.19
C PRO A 137 -15.57 13.50 3.32
N ALA A 138 -15.76 14.34 4.34
CA ALA A 138 -14.97 15.57 4.49
C ALA A 138 -13.52 15.25 4.91
N LEU A 139 -13.34 14.36 5.88
CA LEU A 139 -12.03 13.85 6.29
C LEU A 139 -11.38 13.08 5.12
N THR A 140 -12.15 12.28 4.39
CA THR A 140 -11.62 11.52 3.25
C THR A 140 -11.17 12.43 2.11
N ALA A 141 -11.91 13.50 1.82
CA ALA A 141 -11.48 14.51 0.86
C ALA A 141 -10.17 15.21 1.30
N ALA A 142 -10.04 15.57 2.57
CA ALA A 142 -8.83 16.18 3.10
C ALA A 142 -7.61 15.23 3.01
N MET A 143 -7.81 13.94 3.32
CA MET A 143 -6.76 12.95 3.21
C MET A 143 -6.38 12.68 1.75
N ARG A 144 -7.38 12.58 0.86
CA ARG A 144 -7.17 12.40 -0.57
C ARG A 144 -6.45 13.59 -1.21
N GLN A 145 -6.71 14.82 -0.74
CA GLN A 145 -5.96 16.02 -1.14
C GLN A 145 -4.49 15.92 -0.71
N ARG A 146 -4.21 15.41 0.50
CA ARG A 146 -2.82 15.16 0.92
C ARG A 146 -2.14 14.11 0.03
N GLN A 147 -2.84 13.03 -0.31
CA GLN A 147 -2.32 12.03 -1.25
C GLN A 147 -2.10 12.60 -2.65
N GLN A 148 -2.97 13.52 -3.11
CA GLN A 148 -2.77 14.20 -4.38
C GLN A 148 -1.48 15.02 -4.38
N HIS A 149 -1.21 15.75 -3.30
CA HIS A 149 0.06 16.46 -3.17
C HIS A 149 1.28 15.53 -3.24
N TYR A 150 1.19 14.31 -2.68
CA TYR A 150 2.25 13.32 -2.85
C TYR A 150 2.39 12.89 -4.32
N ILE A 151 1.29 12.62 -5.01
CA ILE A 151 1.30 12.27 -6.45
C ILE A 151 1.93 13.39 -7.28
N ASP A 152 1.57 14.66 -7.03
CA ASP A 152 2.12 15.82 -7.74
C ASP A 152 3.64 15.97 -7.55
N CYS A 153 4.16 15.45 -6.42
CA CYS A 153 5.58 15.41 -6.07
C CYS A 153 6.23 14.05 -6.35
N SER A 154 5.59 13.19 -7.15
CA SER A 154 6.05 11.85 -7.49
C SER A 154 6.42 11.72 -8.96
N VAL A 155 7.18 10.68 -9.28
CA VAL A 155 7.29 10.16 -10.64
C VAL A 155 6.41 8.94 -10.80
N GLU A 156 5.62 8.91 -11.86
CA GLU A 156 4.83 7.73 -12.18
C GLU A 156 5.72 6.63 -12.76
N VAL A 157 5.63 5.43 -12.19
CA VAL A 157 6.35 4.25 -12.68
C VAL A 157 5.54 3.65 -13.82
N LYS A 158 6.17 3.54 -14.99
CA LYS A 158 5.55 2.95 -16.18
C LYS A 158 5.95 1.48 -16.32
N GLN A 159 5.01 0.67 -16.81
CA GLN A 159 5.23 -0.74 -17.10
C GLN A 159 6.50 -0.97 -17.94
N GLN A 160 6.68 -0.18 -18.99
CA GLN A 160 7.85 -0.24 -19.88
C GLN A 160 9.18 -0.06 -19.14
N GLN A 161 9.22 0.76 -18.09
CA GLN A 161 10.43 0.97 -17.28
C GLN A 161 10.78 -0.27 -16.47
N VAL A 162 9.77 -0.94 -15.89
CA VAL A 162 9.94 -2.19 -15.14
C VAL A 162 10.30 -3.34 -16.08
N GLU A 163 9.70 -3.36 -17.27
CA GLU A 163 9.98 -4.30 -18.35
C GLU A 163 11.39 -4.15 -18.96
N ALA A 164 11.98 -2.96 -18.86
CA ALA A 164 13.35 -2.68 -19.28
C ALA A 164 14.41 -3.00 -18.20
N TRP A 165 14.02 -3.37 -16.97
CA TRP A 165 14.99 -3.72 -15.94
C TRP A 165 15.85 -4.92 -16.34
N SER A 166 17.15 -4.81 -16.11
CA SER A 166 18.08 -5.90 -16.38
C SER A 166 17.70 -7.15 -15.60
N TRP A 167 17.94 -8.32 -16.18
CA TRP A 167 17.66 -9.61 -15.54
C TRP A 167 18.36 -9.73 -14.18
N ARG A 168 19.54 -9.12 -14.02
CA ARG A 168 20.27 -9.07 -12.74
C ARG A 168 19.50 -8.29 -11.68
N ARG A 169 18.95 -7.12 -12.03
CA ARG A 169 18.13 -6.30 -11.13
C ARG A 169 16.85 -7.03 -10.71
N ARG A 170 16.19 -7.70 -11.67
CA ARG A 170 15.00 -8.51 -11.37
C ARG A 170 15.31 -9.68 -10.44
N LEU A 171 16.38 -10.42 -10.75
CA LEU A 171 16.81 -11.54 -9.92
C LEU A 171 17.11 -11.06 -8.50
N TRP A 172 17.83 -9.95 -8.35
CA TRP A 172 18.11 -9.36 -7.05
C TRP A 172 16.84 -9.00 -6.27
N ASN A 173 15.92 -8.26 -6.89
CA ASN A 173 14.66 -7.88 -6.26
C ASN A 173 13.86 -9.11 -5.80
N ASN A 174 13.76 -10.13 -6.65
CA ASN A 174 13.01 -11.35 -6.35
C ASN A 174 13.69 -12.20 -5.26
N SER A 175 15.03 -12.30 -5.27
CA SER A 175 15.78 -12.97 -4.21
C SER A 175 15.61 -12.28 -2.86
N VAL A 176 15.61 -10.95 -2.84
CA VAL A 176 15.37 -10.17 -1.62
C VAL A 176 13.94 -10.39 -1.10
N ALA A 177 12.94 -10.41 -1.98
CA ALA A 177 11.54 -10.67 -1.61
C ALA A 177 11.32 -12.07 -1.01
N MET A 178 12.11 -13.09 -1.40
CA MET A 178 12.06 -14.42 -0.79
C MET A 178 12.45 -14.42 0.71
N PHE A 179 13.24 -13.45 1.16
CA PHE A 179 13.54 -13.24 2.58
C PHE A 179 12.54 -12.32 3.28
N GLY A 180 11.44 -11.96 2.61
CA GLY A 180 10.34 -11.13 3.09
C GLY A 180 9.81 -11.45 4.50
N PRO A 181 9.75 -12.72 4.97
CA PRO A 181 9.33 -13.02 6.35
C PRO A 181 10.24 -12.44 7.45
N VAL A 182 11.48 -12.06 7.12
CA VAL A 182 12.46 -11.48 8.06
C VAL A 182 12.57 -9.95 7.89
N LEU A 183 12.00 -9.40 6.81
CA LEU A 183 12.15 -8.00 6.39
C LEU A 183 11.08 -7.10 6.97
#